data_AF-A0A7X5BS00-F1
#
_entry.id   AF-A0A7X5BS00-F1
#
_cell.length_a   1.000
_cell.length_b   1.000
_cell.length_c   1.000
_cell.angle_alpha   90.00
_cell.angle_beta   90.00
_cell.angle_gamma   90.00
#
_symmetry.space_group_name_H-M   'P 1'
#
loop_
_entity.id
_entity.type
_entity.pdbx_description
1 polymer ?
#
loop_
_entity_poly.entity_id
_entity_poly.type
_entity_poly.pdbx_seq_one_letter_code
_entity_poly.pdbx_strand_id
1 'polypeptide(L)'
;MAQEATRVVEALNLLTVLAAPRLYERWCTQAPAEELRTVLQTRMVALAAFCEKAWGSPDAERFRSAAPTVRALAESLASAPTGHLMDPGWNAQARECLDALGVQTPPGGWATFEGLPPSND
;
A
#
# COMPACT_ATOMS: atom_id res chain seq x y z
N MET A 1 3.24 -11.83 -18.31
CA MET A 1 2.67 -10.47 -18.35
C MET A 1 1.35 -10.35 -17.59
N ALA A 2 0.29 -11.12 -17.92
CA ALA A 2 -1.00 -11.01 -17.21
C ALA A 2 -0.93 -11.20 -15.68
N GLN A 3 -0.19 -12.22 -15.23
CA GLN A 3 -0.05 -12.52 -13.79
C GLN A 3 0.76 -11.46 -13.01
N GLU A 4 1.65 -10.73 -13.68
CA GLU A 4 2.45 -9.65 -13.07
C GLU A 4 1.60 -8.39 -12.91
N ALA A 5 0.83 -8.03 -13.95
CA ALA A 5 -0.13 -6.93 -13.89
C ALA A 5 -1.19 -7.14 -12.79
N THR A 6 -1.72 -8.36 -12.65
CA THR A 6 -2.66 -8.68 -11.55
C THR A 6 -2.03 -8.47 -10.18
N ARG A 7 -0.79 -8.92 -9.97
CA ARG A 7 -0.08 -8.74 -8.68
C ARG A 7 0.19 -7.28 -8.35
N VAL A 8 0.49 -6.46 -9.35
CA VAL A 8 0.70 -5.00 -9.17
C VAL A 8 -0.62 -4.33 -8.78
N VAL A 9 -1.73 -4.66 -9.43
CA VAL A 9 -3.06 -4.14 -9.07
C VAL A 9 -3.45 -4.56 -7.66
N GLU A 10 -3.25 -5.82 -7.30
CA GLU A 10 -3.48 -6.30 -5.93
C GLU A 10 -2.62 -5.53 -4.91
N ALA A 11 -1.36 -5.27 -5.21
CA ALA A 11 -0.48 -4.49 -4.34
C ALA A 11 -0.95 -3.04 -4.18
N LEU A 12 -1.39 -2.38 -5.26
CA LEU A 12 -1.95 -1.03 -5.20
C LEU A 12 -3.25 -0.96 -4.39
N ASN A 13 -4.11 -1.96 -4.53
CA ASN A 13 -5.33 -2.07 -3.73
C ASN A 13 -4.99 -2.24 -2.24
N LEU A 14 -4.02 -3.09 -1.90
CA LEU A 14 -3.57 -3.27 -0.52
C LEU A 14 -2.90 -2.02 0.05
N LEU A 15 -2.12 -1.27 -0.74
CA LEU A 15 -1.60 0.04 -0.34
C LEU A 15 -2.73 1.02 -0.04
N THR A 16 -3.80 1.00 -0.84
CA THR A 16 -4.98 1.86 -0.63
C THR A 16 -5.72 1.48 0.65
N VAL A 17 -5.84 0.18 0.94
CA VAL A 17 -6.40 -0.31 2.22
C VAL A 17 -5.51 0.15 3.39
N LEU A 18 -4.19 -0.05 3.31
CA LEU A 18 -3.24 0.42 4.32
C LEU A 18 -3.27 1.94 4.51
N ALA A 19 -3.49 2.72 3.46
CA ALA A 19 -3.58 4.17 3.56
C ALA A 19 -4.86 4.67 4.26
N ALA A 20 -5.84 3.79 4.48
CA ALA A 20 -7.16 4.06 5.04
C ALA A 20 -7.35 3.29 6.37
N PRO A 21 -7.04 3.91 7.53
CA PRO A 21 -6.97 3.24 8.83
C PRO A 21 -8.16 2.34 9.17
N ARG A 22 -9.39 2.78 8.87
CA ARG A 22 -10.63 2.04 9.18
C ARG A 22 -10.89 0.90 8.22
N LEU A 23 -10.55 1.07 6.94
CA LEU A 23 -10.61 -0.03 5.99
C LEU A 23 -9.57 -1.08 6.36
N TYR A 24 -8.39 -0.64 6.78
CA TYR A 24 -7.35 -1.51 7.27
C TYR A 24 -7.77 -2.29 8.52
N GLU A 25 -8.35 -1.62 9.52
CA GLU A 25 -8.90 -2.27 10.72
C GLU A 25 -9.92 -3.35 10.37
N ARG A 26 -10.86 -3.07 9.45
CA ARG A 26 -11.85 -4.05 8.97
C ARG A 26 -11.23 -5.20 8.19
N TRP A 27 -10.18 -4.92 7.42
CA TRP A 27 -9.47 -5.95 6.68
C TRP A 27 -8.71 -6.89 7.62
N CYS A 28 -8.14 -6.34 8.70
CA CYS A 28 -7.46 -7.11 9.75
C CYS A 28 -8.35 -8.13 10.47
N THR A 29 -9.68 -8.02 10.37
CA THR A 29 -10.62 -9.01 10.94
C THR A 29 -10.98 -10.15 9.98
N GLN A 30 -10.53 -10.11 8.72
CA GLN A 30 -10.96 -11.07 7.68
C GLN A 30 -10.15 -12.37 7.68
N ALA A 31 -8.93 -12.37 8.20
CA ALA A 31 -8.04 -13.52 8.23
C ALA A 31 -7.04 -13.43 9.40
N PRO A 32 -6.31 -14.51 9.72
CA PRO A 32 -5.28 -14.48 10.75
C PRO A 32 -4.17 -13.45 10.44
N ALA A 33 -3.65 -12.81 11.49
CA ALA A 33 -2.58 -11.82 11.41
C ALA A 33 -1.37 -12.29 10.58
N GLU A 34 -0.89 -13.52 10.80
CA GLU A 34 0.26 -14.07 10.07
C GLU A 34 0.03 -14.15 8.57
N GLU A 35 -1.18 -14.54 8.15
CA GLU A 35 -1.57 -14.64 6.75
C GLU A 35 -1.63 -13.25 6.11
N LEU A 36 -2.28 -12.30 6.78
CA LEU A 36 -2.39 -10.92 6.33
C LEU A 36 -1.02 -10.26 6.16
N ARG A 37 -0.11 -10.45 7.13
CA ARG A 37 1.27 -9.96 7.04
C ARG A 37 2.01 -10.56 5.85
N THR A 38 1.88 -11.87 5.65
CA THR A 38 2.52 -12.58 4.53
C THR A 38 2.01 -12.05 3.18
N VAL A 39 0.71 -11.82 3.07
CA VAL A 39 0.09 -11.25 1.86
C VAL A 39 0.60 -9.83 1.61
N LEU A 40 0.57 -8.96 2.61
CA LEU A 40 1.06 -7.57 2.49
C LEU A 40 2.53 -7.55 2.06
N GLN A 41 3.39 -8.27 2.78
CA GLN A 41 4.82 -8.32 2.49
C GLN A 41 5.07 -8.82 1.06
N THR A 42 4.46 -9.95 0.68
CA THR A 42 4.65 -10.54 -0.66
C THR A 42 4.24 -9.58 -1.77
N ARG A 43 3.15 -8.83 -1.56
CA ARG A 43 2.65 -7.86 -2.54
C ARG A 43 3.49 -6.59 -2.60
N MET A 44 3.99 -6.08 -1.47
CA MET A 44 4.88 -4.92 -1.46
C MET A 44 6.24 -5.25 -2.10
N VAL A 45 6.80 -6.44 -1.85
CA VAL A 45 8.04 -6.91 -2.51
C VAL A 45 7.84 -7.01 -4.02
N ALA A 46 6.71 -7.59 -4.47
CA ALA A 46 6.41 -7.69 -5.89
C ALA A 46 6.27 -6.31 -6.56
N LEU A 47 5.62 -5.36 -5.87
CA LEU A 47 5.47 -3.99 -6.36
C LEU A 47 6.81 -3.27 -6.44
N ALA A 48 7.66 -3.36 -5.42
CA ALA A 48 9.00 -2.78 -5.44
C ALA A 48 9.83 -3.32 -6.61
N ALA A 49 9.82 -4.64 -6.82
CA ALA A 49 10.54 -5.27 -7.93
C ALA A 49 9.99 -4.83 -9.31
N PHE A 50 8.68 -4.61 -9.42
CA PHE A 50 8.07 -4.06 -10.63
C PHE A 50 8.54 -2.62 -10.88
N CYS A 51 8.52 -1.78 -9.83
CA CYS A 51 8.98 -0.40 -9.89
C CYS A 51 10.44 -0.26 -10.37
N GLU A 52 11.32 -1.14 -9.93
CA GLU A 52 12.73 -1.17 -10.38
C GLU A 52 12.88 -1.54 -11.87
N LYS A 53 11.99 -2.39 -12.38
CA LYS A 53 12.03 -2.96 -13.72
C LYS A 53 11.15 -2.22 -14.73
N ALA A 54 10.55 -1.10 -14.36
CA ALA A 54 9.56 -0.38 -15.16
C ALA A 54 10.15 0.31 -16.42
N TRP A 55 10.88 -0.43 -17.24
CA TRP A 55 11.59 0.07 -18.41
C TRP A 55 10.59 0.25 -19.56
N GLY A 56 10.64 1.39 -20.25
CA GLY A 56 9.76 1.69 -21.39
C GLY A 56 8.37 2.22 -21.02
N SER A 57 8.07 2.45 -19.74
CA SER A 57 6.90 3.22 -19.31
C SER A 57 7.17 4.74 -19.40
N PRO A 58 6.19 5.58 -19.78
CA PRO A 58 6.32 7.04 -19.62
C PRO A 58 6.57 7.45 -18.16
N ASP A 59 6.13 6.63 -17.19
CA ASP A 59 6.31 6.84 -15.76
C ASP A 59 7.51 6.06 -15.17
N ALA A 60 8.40 5.54 -16.02
CA ALA A 60 9.53 4.70 -15.63
C ALA A 60 10.44 5.32 -14.56
N GLU A 61 10.69 6.63 -14.67
CA GLU A 61 11.51 7.35 -13.69
C GLU A 61 10.80 7.48 -12.35
N ARG A 62 9.51 7.86 -12.35
CA ARG A 62 8.69 7.92 -11.14
C ARG A 62 8.67 6.58 -10.42
N PHE A 63 8.40 5.50 -11.13
CA PHE A 63 8.35 4.17 -10.54
C PHE A 63 9.71 3.75 -9.96
N ARG A 64 10.82 3.98 -10.66
CA ARG A 64 12.15 3.69 -10.11
C ARG A 64 12.47 4.52 -8.87
N SER A 65 12.05 5.78 -8.82
CA SER A 65 12.20 6.63 -7.63
C SER A 65 11.29 6.19 -6.46
N ALA A 66 10.13 5.59 -6.74
CA ALA A 66 9.21 5.07 -5.72
C ALA A 66 9.65 3.70 -5.16
N ALA A 67 10.41 2.92 -5.92
CA ALA A 67 10.88 1.59 -5.53
C ALA A 67 11.51 1.50 -4.12
N PRO A 68 12.45 2.39 -3.71
CA PRO A 68 13.03 2.34 -2.36
C PRO A 68 11.99 2.56 -1.26
N THR A 69 11.02 3.47 -1.46
CA THR A 69 9.94 3.73 -0.50
C THR A 69 9.04 2.50 -0.33
N VAL A 70 8.66 1.86 -1.44
CA VAL A 70 7.84 0.63 -1.41
C VAL A 70 8.61 -0.53 -0.76
N ARG A 71 9.92 -0.64 -1.01
CA ARG A 71 10.78 -1.64 -0.37
C ARG A 71 10.88 -1.42 1.14
N ALA A 72 11.07 -0.18 1.59
CA ALA A 72 11.12 0.15 3.01
C ALA A 72 9.81 -0.22 3.74
N LEU A 73 8.66 -0.02 3.09
CA LEU A 73 7.37 -0.48 3.62
C LEU A 73 7.32 -2.01 3.72
N ALA A 74 7.79 -2.73 2.69
CA ALA A 74 7.84 -4.20 2.72
C ALA A 74 8.71 -4.74 3.88
N GLU A 75 9.86 -4.10 4.14
CA GLU A 75 10.78 -4.45 5.23
C GLU A 75 10.19 -4.11 6.60
N SER A 76 9.50 -2.97 6.71
CA SER A 76 8.75 -2.57 7.91
C SER A 76 7.67 -3.61 8.26
N LEU A 77 6.90 -4.06 7.27
CA LEU A 77 5.89 -5.11 7.43
C LEU A 77 6.50 -6.48 7.82
N ALA A 78 7.67 -6.81 7.29
CA ALA A 78 8.35 -8.07 7.58
C ALA A 78 8.90 -8.12 9.02
N SER A 79 9.39 -6.98 9.52
CA SER A 79 9.96 -6.83 10.87
C SER A 79 8.91 -6.62 11.96
N ALA A 80 7.66 -6.33 11.57
CA ALA A 80 6.55 -6.15 12.48
C ALA A 80 6.28 -7.39 13.34
N PRO A 81 6.13 -7.23 14.68
CA PRO A 81 5.65 -8.31 15.53
C PRO A 81 4.24 -8.72 15.12
N THR A 82 3.94 -10.01 15.17
CA THR A 82 2.70 -10.59 14.63
C THR A 82 1.41 -10.00 15.24
N GLY A 83 1.47 -9.47 16.47
CA GLY A 83 0.34 -8.80 17.13
C GLY A 83 0.15 -7.31 16.80
N HIS A 84 1.06 -6.72 16.03
CA HIS A 84 1.12 -5.27 15.77
C HIS A 84 0.65 -4.87 14.37
N LEU A 85 -0.13 -5.72 13.68
CA LEU A 85 -0.72 -5.31 12.41
C LEU A 85 -1.64 -4.09 12.52
N MET A 86 -2.09 -3.73 13.72
CA MET A 86 -2.93 -2.55 13.94
C MET A 86 -2.17 -1.29 14.35
N ASP A 87 -0.82 -1.29 14.34
CA ASP A 87 -0.08 -0.09 14.68
C ASP A 87 -0.22 0.98 13.57
N PRO A 88 -0.55 2.24 13.92
CA PRO A 88 -0.89 3.29 12.97
C PRO A 88 0.28 3.80 12.11
N GLY A 89 1.50 3.27 12.29
CA GLY A 89 2.71 3.72 11.61
C GLY A 89 2.70 3.49 10.10
N TRP A 90 1.99 2.49 9.60
CA TRP A 90 2.02 2.15 8.17
C TRP A 90 1.07 2.98 7.31
N ASN A 91 0.06 3.61 7.89
CA ASN A 91 -0.90 4.41 7.12
C ASN A 91 -0.20 5.58 6.41
N ALA A 92 0.73 6.25 7.11
CA ALA A 92 1.54 7.33 6.54
C ALA A 92 2.49 6.81 5.46
N GLN A 93 3.22 5.72 5.74
CA GLN A 93 4.15 5.11 4.77
C GLN A 93 3.43 4.59 3.52
N ALA A 94 2.22 4.05 3.66
CA ALA A 94 1.40 3.61 2.53
C ALA A 94 0.95 4.80 1.67
N ARG A 95 0.58 5.93 2.29
CA ARG A 95 0.27 7.17 1.57
C ARG A 95 1.48 7.73 0.85
N GLU A 96 2.66 7.71 1.46
CA GLU A 96 3.92 8.10 0.81
C GLU A 96 4.24 7.21 -0.39
N CYS A 97 4.01 5.89 -0.29
CA CYS A 97 4.16 4.97 -1.41
C CYS A 97 3.19 5.32 -2.55
N LEU A 98 1.92 5.57 -2.23
CA LEU A 98 0.90 5.94 -3.23
C LEU A 98 1.26 7.26 -3.94
N ASP A 99 1.66 8.28 -3.18
CA ASP A 99 2.09 9.57 -3.73
C ASP A 99 3.32 9.42 -4.64
N ALA A 100 4.34 8.67 -4.19
CA ALA A 100 5.52 8.38 -4.99
C ALA A 100 5.19 7.62 -6.29
N LEU A 101 4.15 6.77 -6.27
CA LEU A 101 3.63 6.07 -7.46
C LEU A 101 2.74 6.95 -8.33
N GLY A 102 2.42 8.17 -7.91
CA GLY A 102 1.55 9.11 -8.61
C GLY A 102 0.05 8.84 -8.40
N VAL A 103 -0.31 8.01 -7.41
CA VAL A 103 -1.69 7.79 -7.01
C VAL A 103 -2.13 8.96 -6.13
N GLN A 104 -3.05 9.76 -6.64
CA GLN A 104 -3.54 10.93 -5.94
C GLN A 104 -4.39 10.54 -4.73
N THR A 105 -4.40 11.43 -3.74
CA THR A 105 -5.34 11.34 -2.61
C THR A 105 -6.78 11.30 -3.15
N PRO A 106 -7.67 10.45 -2.60
CA PRO A 106 -9.06 10.39 -3.03
C PRO A 106 -9.75 11.76 -2.97
N PRO A 107 -10.72 12.04 -3.87
CA PRO A 107 -11.50 13.28 -3.78
C PRO A 107 -12.24 13.35 -2.45
N GLY A 108 -12.15 14.50 -1.76
CA GLY A 108 -12.68 14.67 -0.39
C GLY A 108 -11.75 14.14 0.72
N GLY A 109 -10.60 13.56 0.36
CA GLY A 109 -9.61 13.05 1.31
C GLY A 109 -9.89 11.62 1.78
N TRP A 110 -8.91 11.07 2.51
CA TRP A 110 -8.97 9.69 3.03
C TRP A 110 -10.17 9.45 3.96
N ALA A 111 -10.57 10.45 4.76
CA ALA A 111 -11.75 10.35 5.61
C ALA A 111 -13.03 10.11 4.79
N THR A 112 -13.24 10.88 3.73
CA THR A 112 -14.40 10.71 2.83
C THR A 112 -14.33 9.39 2.07
N PHE A 113 -13.14 8.97 1.64
CA PHE A 113 -12.94 7.65 1.04
C PHE A 113 -13.35 6.50 1.98
N GLU A 114 -13.09 6.66 3.27
CA GLU A 114 -13.52 5.72 4.32
C GLU A 114 -15.01 5.83 4.69
N GLY A 115 -15.78 6.67 3.99
CA GLY A 115 -17.21 6.86 4.18
C GLY A 115 -17.59 7.80 5.33
N LEU A 116 -16.65 8.62 5.82
CA LEU A 116 -17.00 9.71 6.74
C LEU A 116 -17.64 10.87 5.98
N PRO A 117 -18.63 11.56 6.57
CA PRO A 117 -19.07 12.83 6.05
C PRO A 117 -17.86 13.78 5.98
N PRO A 118 -17.78 14.66 4.96
CA PRO A 118 -16.81 15.73 4.96
C PRO A 118 -16.99 16.51 6.28
N SER A 119 -15.89 16.77 6.97
CA SER A 119 -15.95 17.62 8.16
C SER A 119 -16.38 19.01 7.68
N ASN A 120 -17.64 19.36 7.92
CA ASN A 120 -18.13 20.73 7.75
C ASN A 120 -17.47 21.55 8.86
N ASP A 121 -16.42 22.29 8.51
CA ASP A 121 -16.01 23.49 9.24
C ASP A 121 -16.82 24.68 8.71
#